data_AF-A0A0E3K018-F1
#
_entry.id   AF-A0A0E3K018-F1
#
_cell.length_a   1.000
_cell.length_b   1.000
_cell.length_c   1.000
_cell.angle_alpha   90.00
_cell.angle_beta   90.00
_cell.angle_gamma   90.00
#
_symmetry.space_group_name_H-M   'P 1'
#
loop_
_entity.id
_entity.type
_entity.pdbx_description
1 polymer ?
#
loop_
_entity_poly.entity_id
_entity_poly.type
_entity_poly.pdbx_seq_one_letter_code
_entity_poly.pdbx_strand_id
1 'polypeptide(L)'
;MKSKMNTKFLVMTALCISMSIVLRFFSIMITAGGALTMRISFAAIFYVLPGLLFGPLYGAAAGGIVDIIGYILMPMGAYIPVLTLTNILAGYLPAVIWKKIKNISIESLKKYYIAFFAVLTLLGMFNILVIMNMQNSYLGRMLMHFGKKSQYFGVGFILIGAVAFVLLIINNIINKRSSISYSYVYNNFFKLVIATGISGMIVTTINTYFILIFTPAVAAKGFIILWIPRMVEALVFTVVSSYAISILMYSYNALSGRVVKKI
;
A
#
# COMPACT_ATOMS: atom_id res chain seq x y z
N MET A 1 -33.22 -0.81 14.05
CA MET A 1 -31.90 -0.22 14.40
C MET A 1 -31.60 0.95 13.46
N LYS A 2 -31.82 2.20 13.88
CA LYS A 2 -31.48 3.38 13.06
C LYS A 2 -29.96 3.53 13.02
N SER A 3 -29.35 3.16 11.91
CA SER A 3 -28.00 3.58 11.53
C SER A 3 -27.96 5.12 11.57
N LYS A 4 -27.34 5.71 12.60
CA LYS A 4 -26.99 7.14 12.58
C LYS A 4 -25.85 7.31 11.58
N MET A 5 -26.17 7.29 10.28
CA MET A 5 -25.27 7.83 9.27
C MET A 5 -25.13 9.32 9.56
N ASN A 6 -23.96 9.70 10.08
CA ASN A 6 -23.65 11.09 10.35
C ASN A 6 -23.43 11.78 9.00
N THR A 7 -24.24 12.77 8.65
CA THR A 7 -24.12 13.55 7.41
C THR A 7 -22.69 14.06 7.21
N LYS A 8 -21.98 14.38 8.30
CA LYS A 8 -20.56 14.75 8.26
C LYS A 8 -19.65 13.65 7.69
N PHE A 9 -19.88 12.39 8.06
CA PHE A 9 -19.08 11.26 7.58
C PHE A 9 -19.36 10.98 6.10
N LEU A 10 -20.61 11.11 5.68
CA LEU A 10 -21.00 11.01 4.27
C LEU A 10 -20.27 12.07 3.42
N VAL A 11 -20.39 13.34 3.81
CA VAL A 11 -19.77 14.47 3.09
C VAL A 11 -18.25 14.33 3.04
N MET A 12 -17.61 13.96 4.16
CA MET A 12 -16.16 13.78 4.18
C MET A 12 -15.72 12.59 3.30
N THR A 13 -16.50 11.51 3.28
CA THR A 13 -16.23 10.37 2.38
C THR A 13 -16.36 10.78 0.92
N ALA A 14 -17.39 11.57 0.56
CA ALA A 14 -17.55 12.10 -0.80
C ALA A 14 -16.39 13.00 -1.22
N LEU A 15 -15.90 13.86 -0.31
CA LEU A 15 -14.72 14.69 -0.54
C LEU A 15 -13.46 13.84 -0.80
N CYS A 16 -13.26 12.79 0.01
CA CYS A 16 -12.17 11.84 -0.20
C CYS A 16 -12.28 11.09 -1.54
N ILE A 17 -13.48 10.66 -1.94
CA ILE A 17 -13.71 10.02 -3.25
C ILE A 17 -13.34 10.99 -4.38
N SER A 18 -13.79 12.25 -4.30
CA SER A 18 -13.45 13.28 -5.29
C SER A 18 -11.93 13.47 -5.41
N MET A 19 -11.23 13.62 -4.29
CA MET A 19 -9.77 13.75 -4.27
C MET A 19 -9.06 12.52 -4.84
N SER A 20 -9.59 11.33 -4.55
CA SER A 20 -9.07 10.06 -5.09
C SER A 20 -9.16 10.01 -6.62
N ILE A 21 -10.30 10.47 -7.19
CA ILE A 21 -10.51 10.54 -8.64
C ILE A 21 -9.54 11.55 -9.28
N VAL A 22 -9.40 12.75 -8.71
CA VAL A 22 -8.47 13.78 -9.21
C VAL A 22 -7.03 13.26 -9.21
N LEU A 23 -6.59 12.63 -8.12
CA LEU A 23 -5.24 12.07 -8.02
C LEU A 23 -4.98 10.90 -8.96
N ARG A 24 -6.03 10.28 -9.48
CA ARG A 24 -5.91 9.21 -10.47
C ARG A 24 -5.37 9.74 -11.81
N PHE A 25 -5.57 11.01 -12.13
CA PHE A 25 -5.01 11.65 -13.33
C PHE A 25 -3.50 11.86 -13.24
N PHE A 26 -2.95 11.98 -12.03
CA PHE A 26 -1.51 12.15 -11.79
C PHE A 26 -0.77 10.81 -11.63
N SER A 27 -1.35 9.71 -12.11
CA SER A 27 -0.76 8.40 -11.97
C SER A 27 0.47 8.22 -12.86
N ILE A 28 1.51 7.58 -12.34
CA ILE A 28 2.75 7.30 -13.07
C ILE A 28 2.68 5.87 -13.58
N MET A 29 2.91 5.68 -14.88
CA MET A 29 2.99 4.38 -15.52
C MET A 29 4.43 3.89 -15.46
N ILE A 30 4.66 2.79 -14.74
CA ILE A 30 5.97 2.15 -14.65
C ILE A 30 5.93 0.85 -15.45
N THR A 31 6.83 0.74 -16.42
CA THR A 31 7.05 -0.49 -17.16
C THR A 31 7.98 -1.40 -16.38
N ALA A 32 7.43 -2.43 -15.73
CA ALA A 32 8.20 -3.50 -15.13
C ALA A 32 8.46 -4.62 -16.17
N GLY A 33 9.71 -5.07 -16.29
CA GLY A 33 10.04 -6.27 -17.07
C GLY A 33 9.84 -6.19 -18.59
N GLY A 34 9.86 -4.97 -19.16
CA GLY A 34 9.87 -4.73 -20.61
C GLY A 34 8.52 -4.89 -21.34
N ALA A 35 7.47 -5.32 -20.63
CA ALA A 35 6.15 -5.57 -21.24
C ALA A 35 4.96 -5.44 -20.28
N LEU A 36 5.17 -5.06 -19.02
CA LEU A 36 4.10 -4.92 -18.03
C LEU A 36 4.05 -3.49 -17.52
N THR A 37 2.99 -2.78 -17.88
CA THR A 37 2.78 -1.40 -17.44
C THR A 37 1.92 -1.41 -16.18
N MET A 38 2.53 -1.11 -15.05
CA MET A 38 1.85 -0.96 -13.76
C MET A 38 1.62 0.53 -13.49
N ARG A 39 0.49 0.86 -12.88
CA ARG A 39 0.12 2.24 -12.60
C ARG A 39 0.25 2.50 -11.10
N ILE A 40 1.19 3.35 -10.74
CA ILE A 40 1.28 3.88 -9.37
C ILE A 40 0.40 5.12 -9.27
N SER A 41 -0.55 5.12 -8.35
CA SER A 41 -1.39 6.29 -8.08
C SER A 41 -1.55 6.54 -6.58
N PHE A 42 -1.61 7.80 -6.19
CA PHE A 42 -1.87 8.20 -4.80
C PHE A 42 -3.36 8.16 -4.43
N ALA A 43 -4.24 7.74 -5.35
CA ALA A 43 -5.68 7.66 -5.16
C ALA A 43 -6.06 6.79 -3.94
N ALA A 44 -5.31 5.72 -3.69
CA ALA A 44 -5.54 4.78 -2.59
C ALA A 44 -5.49 5.41 -1.20
N ILE A 45 -4.67 6.44 -1.01
CA ILE A 45 -4.63 7.19 0.25
C ILE A 45 -6.02 7.71 0.62
N PHE A 46 -6.74 8.23 -0.38
CA PHE A 46 -8.00 8.93 -0.15
C PHE A 46 -9.21 7.99 -0.08
N TYR A 47 -9.25 6.87 -0.79
CA TYR A 47 -10.37 5.93 -0.59
C TYR A 47 -10.19 5.05 0.67
N VAL A 48 -8.96 4.85 1.15
CA VAL A 48 -8.69 4.13 2.41
C VAL A 48 -8.98 5.00 3.65
N LEU A 49 -8.69 6.30 3.58
CA LEU A 49 -8.80 7.23 4.71
C LEU A 49 -10.21 7.25 5.36
N PRO A 50 -11.34 7.32 4.63
CA PRO A 50 -12.69 7.21 5.21
C PRO A 50 -12.89 5.91 5.98
N GLY A 51 -12.32 4.80 5.52
CA GLY A 51 -12.35 3.53 6.21
C GLY A 51 -11.69 3.61 7.58
N LEU A 52 -10.52 4.23 7.65
CA LEU A 52 -9.75 4.39 8.88
C LEU A 52 -10.40 5.37 9.87
N LEU A 53 -11.07 6.42 9.37
CA LEU A 53 -11.70 7.46 10.19
C LEU A 53 -13.12 7.11 10.65
N PHE A 54 -13.94 6.55 9.77
CA PHE A 54 -15.39 6.37 9.99
C PHE A 54 -15.82 4.91 10.07
N GLY A 55 -14.94 3.99 9.67
CA GLY A 55 -15.13 2.56 9.79
C GLY A 55 -15.12 1.83 8.44
N PRO A 56 -14.95 0.50 8.44
CA PRO A 56 -14.62 -0.27 7.24
C PRO A 56 -15.59 -0.13 6.08
N LEU A 57 -16.88 0.04 6.36
CA LEU A 57 -17.92 0.20 5.32
C LEU A 57 -17.74 1.49 4.50
N TYR A 58 -17.25 2.57 5.09
CA TYR A 58 -16.97 3.81 4.36
C TYR A 58 -15.79 3.67 3.40
N GLY A 59 -14.75 2.94 3.82
CA GLY A 59 -13.62 2.60 2.95
C GLY A 59 -14.02 1.66 1.82
N ALA A 60 -14.84 0.64 2.13
CA ALA A 60 -15.40 -0.28 1.15
C ALA A 60 -16.20 0.45 0.05
N ALA A 61 -17.12 1.31 0.47
CA ALA A 61 -17.92 2.12 -0.45
C ALA A 61 -17.05 3.07 -1.28
N ALA A 62 -16.10 3.78 -0.64
CA ALA A 62 -15.20 4.69 -1.34
C ALA A 62 -14.35 3.96 -2.39
N GLY A 63 -13.77 2.81 -2.06
CA GLY A 63 -12.97 2.01 -3.00
C GLY A 63 -13.78 1.55 -4.21
N GLY A 64 -15.00 1.03 -3.98
CA GLY A 64 -15.89 0.61 -5.08
C GLY A 64 -16.32 1.77 -5.98
N ILE A 65 -16.71 2.90 -5.40
CA ILE A 65 -17.15 4.08 -6.15
C ILE A 65 -16.00 4.66 -6.98
N VAL A 66 -14.80 4.79 -6.40
CA VAL A 66 -13.61 5.29 -7.12
C VAL A 66 -13.24 4.38 -8.28
N ASP A 67 -13.43 3.07 -8.13
CA ASP A 67 -13.18 2.11 -9.21
C ASP A 67 -14.11 2.34 -10.40
N ILE A 68 -15.43 2.35 -10.14
CA ILE A 68 -16.49 2.51 -11.14
C ILE A 68 -16.38 3.88 -11.82
N ILE A 69 -16.39 4.96 -11.04
CA ILE A 69 -16.34 6.31 -11.60
C ILE A 69 -15.03 6.53 -12.34
N GLY A 70 -13.92 6.08 -11.77
CA GLY A 70 -12.66 6.26 -12.45
C GLY A 70 -12.58 5.42 -13.73
N TYR A 71 -13.22 4.26 -13.82
CA TYR A 71 -13.34 3.51 -15.09
C TYR A 71 -14.13 4.32 -16.13
N ILE A 72 -15.26 4.92 -15.73
CA ILE A 72 -16.09 5.76 -16.61
C ILE A 72 -15.28 6.95 -17.15
N LEU A 73 -14.51 7.62 -16.29
CA LEU A 73 -13.77 8.83 -16.64
C LEU A 73 -12.45 8.54 -17.37
N MET A 74 -11.75 7.47 -16.98
CA MET A 74 -10.45 7.11 -17.54
C MET A 74 -10.36 5.58 -17.68
N PRO A 75 -11.03 5.03 -18.71
CA PRO A 75 -11.03 3.60 -18.98
C PRO A 75 -9.63 3.15 -19.40
N MET A 76 -9.18 2.04 -18.83
CA MET A 76 -7.86 1.46 -19.06
C MET A 76 -8.03 -0.02 -19.36
N GLY A 77 -8.51 -0.31 -20.57
CA GLY A 77 -8.91 -1.65 -20.98
C GLY A 77 -10.38 -1.96 -20.67
N ALA A 78 -10.75 -3.23 -20.78
CA ALA A 78 -12.11 -3.68 -20.51
C ALA A 78 -12.44 -3.61 -19.01
N TYR A 79 -13.68 -3.25 -18.68
CA TYR A 79 -14.14 -3.30 -17.30
C TYR A 79 -14.28 -4.74 -16.84
N ILE A 80 -13.63 -5.08 -15.73
CA ILE A 80 -13.73 -6.38 -15.07
C ILE A 80 -14.37 -6.14 -13.71
N PRO A 81 -15.70 -6.37 -13.54
CA PRO A 81 -16.42 -6.07 -12.29
C PRO A 81 -15.83 -6.72 -11.05
N VAL A 82 -15.19 -7.88 -11.20
CA VAL A 82 -14.52 -8.59 -10.10
C VAL A 82 -13.35 -7.78 -9.52
N LEU A 83 -12.69 -6.92 -10.32
CA LEU A 83 -11.64 -6.04 -9.82
C LEU A 83 -12.19 -4.91 -8.95
N THR A 84 -13.44 -4.48 -9.17
CA THR A 84 -14.12 -3.55 -8.26
C THR A 84 -14.30 -4.17 -6.88
N LEU A 85 -14.60 -5.47 -6.78
CA LEU A 85 -14.65 -6.17 -5.49
C LEU A 85 -13.29 -6.15 -4.78
N THR A 86 -12.20 -6.29 -5.52
CA THR A 86 -10.85 -6.18 -4.92
C THR A 86 -10.55 -4.75 -4.45
N ASN A 87 -11.08 -3.73 -5.12
CA ASN A 87 -10.92 -2.33 -4.71
C ASN A 87 -11.78 -1.98 -3.49
N ILE A 88 -12.98 -2.56 -3.38
CA ILE A 88 -13.81 -2.55 -2.17
C ILE A 88 -13.04 -3.18 -1.00
N LEU A 89 -12.42 -4.34 -1.22
CA LEU A 89 -11.56 -4.99 -0.22
C LEU A 89 -10.35 -4.12 0.16
N ALA A 90 -9.76 -3.43 -0.80
CA ALA A 90 -8.64 -2.50 -0.58
C ALA A 90 -9.00 -1.35 0.36
N GLY A 91 -10.23 -0.84 0.30
CA GLY A 91 -10.74 0.17 1.25
C GLY A 91 -11.19 -0.42 2.59
N TYR A 92 -11.70 -1.65 2.59
CA TYR A 92 -12.27 -2.31 3.77
C TYR A 92 -11.20 -2.89 4.72
N LEU A 93 -10.27 -3.70 4.19
CA LEU A 93 -9.33 -4.48 4.97
C LEU A 93 -8.38 -3.63 5.84
N PRO A 94 -7.79 -2.51 5.35
CA PRO A 94 -6.92 -1.69 6.19
C PRO A 94 -7.65 -1.15 7.41
N ALA A 95 -8.94 -0.79 7.27
CA ALA A 95 -9.77 -0.29 8.35
C ALA A 95 -10.09 -1.35 9.41
N VAL A 96 -10.33 -2.59 8.99
CA VAL A 96 -10.55 -3.72 9.91
C VAL A 96 -9.28 -4.01 10.71
N ILE A 97 -8.14 -4.10 10.02
CA ILE A 97 -6.85 -4.38 10.66
C ILE A 97 -6.49 -3.24 11.61
N TRP A 98 -6.61 -1.99 11.16
CA TRP A 98 -6.41 -0.79 11.96
C TRP A 98 -7.20 -0.81 13.28
N LYS A 99 -8.48 -1.15 13.23
CA LYS A 99 -9.34 -1.21 14.43
C LYS A 99 -8.82 -2.20 15.47
N LYS A 100 -8.18 -3.29 15.05
CA LYS A 100 -7.58 -4.30 15.93
C LYS A 100 -6.23 -3.85 16.49
N ILE A 101 -5.39 -3.19 15.70
CA ILE A 101 -4.00 -2.87 16.08
C ILE A 101 -3.81 -1.48 16.67
N LYS A 102 -4.81 -0.59 16.60
CA LYS A 102 -4.68 0.81 17.06
C LYS A 102 -4.26 0.96 18.53
N ASN A 103 -4.53 -0.02 19.36
CA ASN A 103 -4.22 -0.01 20.80
C ASN A 103 -2.92 -0.76 21.16
N ILE A 104 -2.21 -1.33 20.19
CA ILE A 104 -0.96 -2.07 20.43
C ILE A 104 0.19 -1.09 20.70
N SER A 105 1.13 -1.49 21.57
CA SER A 105 2.33 -0.73 21.89
C SER A 105 3.23 -0.53 20.67
N ILE A 106 3.73 0.69 20.50
CA ILE A 106 4.50 1.08 19.30
C ILE A 106 5.88 0.41 19.27
N GLU A 107 6.47 0.17 20.44
CA GLU A 107 7.80 -0.45 20.55
C GLU A 107 7.85 -1.84 19.94
N SER A 108 6.84 -2.68 20.23
CA SER A 108 6.72 -4.01 19.64
C SER A 108 6.54 -3.92 18.13
N LEU A 109 5.66 -3.03 17.65
CA LEU A 109 5.41 -2.86 16.21
C LEU A 109 6.64 -2.35 15.46
N LYS A 110 7.42 -1.45 16.07
CA LYS A 110 8.68 -0.96 15.51
C LYS A 110 9.71 -2.08 15.36
N LYS A 111 9.82 -2.98 16.34
CA LYS A 111 10.71 -4.16 16.26
C LYS A 111 10.30 -5.07 15.08
N TYR A 112 9.01 -5.38 14.95
CA TYR A 112 8.51 -6.18 13.82
C TYR A 112 8.73 -5.51 12.47
N TYR A 113 8.51 -4.20 12.38
CA TYR A 113 8.80 -3.42 11.17
C TYR A 113 10.28 -3.54 10.77
N ILE A 114 11.20 -3.28 11.71
CA ILE A 114 12.64 -3.36 11.45
C ILE A 114 13.03 -4.76 11.02
N ALA A 115 12.58 -5.79 11.74
CA ALA A 115 12.88 -7.18 11.43
C ALA A 115 12.39 -7.56 10.02
N PHE A 116 11.14 -7.23 9.68
CA PHE A 116 10.56 -7.54 8.36
C PHE A 116 11.34 -6.90 7.21
N PHE A 117 11.61 -5.60 7.29
CA PHE A 117 12.33 -4.90 6.22
C PHE A 117 13.83 -5.23 6.19
N ALA A 118 14.45 -5.57 7.32
CA ALA A 118 15.81 -6.08 7.36
C ALA A 118 15.92 -7.44 6.65
N VAL A 119 15.02 -8.38 6.96
CA VAL A 119 14.97 -9.69 6.28
C VAL A 119 14.77 -9.52 4.79
N LEU A 120 13.84 -8.66 4.35
CA LEU A 120 13.65 -8.36 2.93
C LEU A 120 14.93 -7.83 2.27
N THR A 121 15.61 -6.89 2.91
CA THR A 121 16.87 -6.34 2.37
C THR A 121 17.95 -7.40 2.26
N LEU A 122 18.09 -8.25 3.28
CA LEU A 122 19.07 -9.35 3.28
C LEU A 122 18.77 -10.38 2.19
N LEU A 123 17.50 -10.73 1.98
CA LEU A 123 17.09 -11.61 0.87
C LEU A 123 17.41 -10.97 -0.49
N GLY A 124 17.21 -9.66 -0.63
CA GLY A 124 17.56 -8.91 -1.83
C GLY A 124 19.07 -8.92 -2.11
N MET A 125 19.89 -8.66 -1.08
CA MET A 125 21.35 -8.71 -1.15
C MET A 125 21.85 -10.12 -1.48
N PHE A 126 21.32 -11.13 -0.80
CA PHE A 126 21.68 -12.53 -1.04
C PHE A 126 21.39 -12.94 -2.50
N ASN A 127 20.23 -12.55 -3.04
CA ASN A 127 19.87 -12.81 -4.43
C ASN A 127 20.91 -12.22 -5.41
N ILE A 128 21.30 -10.94 -5.22
CA ILE A 128 22.31 -10.30 -6.08
C ILE A 128 23.67 -10.99 -5.94
N LEU A 129 24.11 -11.30 -4.72
CA LEU A 129 25.39 -11.96 -4.47
C LEU A 129 25.48 -13.34 -5.14
N VAL A 130 24.41 -14.13 -5.07
CA VAL A 130 24.36 -15.45 -5.73
C VAL A 130 24.43 -15.31 -7.25
N ILE A 131 23.76 -14.32 -7.83
CA ILE A 131 23.80 -14.08 -9.29
C ILE A 131 25.16 -13.53 -9.74
N MET A 132 25.84 -12.72 -8.93
CA MET A 132 27.15 -12.16 -9.29
C MET A 132 28.27 -13.19 -9.14
N ASN A 133 28.26 -14.00 -8.07
CA ASN A 133 29.43 -14.81 -7.70
C ASN A 133 29.25 -16.32 -7.93
N MET A 134 28.02 -16.83 -8.06
CA MET A 134 27.74 -18.28 -8.03
C MET A 134 26.84 -18.74 -9.18
N GLN A 135 27.06 -18.20 -10.39
CA GLN A 135 26.25 -18.49 -11.58
C GLN A 135 26.19 -19.99 -11.94
N ASN A 136 27.28 -20.74 -11.69
CA ASN A 136 27.37 -22.17 -12.01
C ASN A 136 26.84 -23.11 -10.90
N SER A 137 26.50 -22.58 -9.73
CA SER A 137 25.93 -23.37 -8.61
C SER A 137 24.48 -23.81 -8.91
N TYR A 138 24.01 -24.85 -8.23
CA TYR A 138 22.62 -25.32 -8.35
C TYR A 138 21.59 -24.20 -8.06
N LEU A 139 21.84 -23.42 -7.01
CA LEU A 139 21.01 -22.27 -6.62
C LEU A 139 21.07 -21.12 -7.64
N GLY A 140 22.27 -20.84 -8.18
CA GLY A 140 22.45 -19.83 -9.24
C GLY A 140 21.69 -20.20 -10.52
N ARG A 141 21.74 -21.48 -10.93
CA ARG A 141 20.98 -22.00 -12.07
C ARG A 141 19.46 -21.97 -11.83
N MET A 142 19.00 -22.26 -10.61
CA MET A 142 17.58 -22.18 -10.25
C MET A 142 17.06 -20.73 -10.27
N LEU A 143 17.84 -19.78 -9.75
CA LEU A 143 17.51 -18.35 -9.80
C LEU A 143 17.55 -17.80 -11.22
N MET A 144 18.48 -18.26 -12.05
CA MET A 144 18.55 -17.90 -13.48
C MET A 144 17.47 -18.56 -14.33
N HIS A 145 16.72 -19.55 -13.82
CA HIS A 145 15.55 -20.11 -14.49
C HIS A 145 14.42 -19.07 -14.63
N PHE A 146 14.38 -18.07 -13.76
CA PHE A 146 13.54 -16.87 -13.91
C PHE A 146 14.11 -15.83 -14.90
N GLY A 147 15.19 -16.17 -15.60
CA GLY A 147 15.93 -15.36 -16.58
C GLY A 147 16.84 -14.30 -15.95
N LYS A 148 17.46 -13.47 -16.80
CA LYS A 148 18.17 -12.23 -16.41
C LYS A 148 17.29 -11.28 -15.58
N LYS A 149 15.98 -11.49 -15.57
CA LYS A 149 15.00 -10.73 -14.79
C LYS A 149 15.03 -11.04 -13.29
N SER A 150 15.73 -12.10 -12.86
CA SER A 150 15.90 -12.42 -11.44
C SER A 150 16.66 -11.34 -10.65
N GLN A 151 17.56 -10.61 -11.31
CA GLN A 151 18.26 -9.46 -10.71
C GLN A 151 17.31 -8.33 -10.29
N TYR A 152 16.18 -8.16 -10.98
CA TYR A 152 15.18 -7.17 -10.59
C TYR A 152 14.50 -7.52 -9.26
N PHE A 153 14.45 -8.80 -8.87
CA PHE A 153 13.95 -9.21 -7.56
C PHE A 153 14.88 -8.75 -6.44
N GLY A 154 16.19 -8.99 -6.62
CA GLY A 154 17.22 -8.53 -5.68
C GLY A 154 17.19 -7.02 -5.49
N VAL A 155 17.19 -6.28 -6.61
CA VAL A 155 17.14 -4.80 -6.60
C VAL A 155 15.84 -4.29 -6.00
N GLY A 156 14.69 -4.88 -6.32
CA GLY A 156 13.38 -4.48 -5.78
C GLY A 156 13.30 -4.60 -4.26
N PHE A 157 13.76 -5.71 -3.69
CA PHE A 157 13.77 -5.89 -2.23
C PHE A 157 14.73 -4.94 -1.52
N ILE A 158 15.89 -4.66 -2.10
CA ILE A 158 16.82 -3.66 -1.56
C ILE A 158 16.20 -2.27 -1.59
N LEU A 159 15.55 -1.89 -2.69
CA LEU A 159 14.86 -0.59 -2.80
C LEU A 159 13.75 -0.44 -1.75
N ILE A 160 12.92 -1.47 -1.55
CA ILE A 160 11.89 -1.47 -0.49
C ILE A 160 12.53 -1.26 0.88
N GLY A 161 13.58 -2.02 1.19
CA GLY A 161 14.32 -1.90 2.43
C GLY A 161 14.88 -0.49 2.64
N ALA A 162 15.52 0.06 1.61
CA ALA A 162 16.07 1.41 1.63
C ALA A 162 14.99 2.47 1.91
N VAL A 163 13.86 2.44 1.18
CA VAL A 163 12.73 3.35 1.41
C VAL A 163 12.19 3.20 2.84
N ALA A 164 12.03 1.97 3.33
CA ALA A 164 11.54 1.70 4.67
C ALA A 164 12.49 2.21 5.77
N PHE A 165 13.80 2.05 5.62
CA PHE A 165 14.78 2.55 6.57
C PHE A 165 14.94 4.07 6.52
N VAL A 166 14.91 4.68 5.33
CA VAL A 166 14.90 6.15 5.19
C VAL A 166 13.70 6.75 5.92
N LEU A 167 12.50 6.20 5.72
CA LEU A 167 11.30 6.67 6.41
C LEU A 167 11.37 6.43 7.92
N LEU A 168 12.00 5.35 8.38
CA LEU A 168 12.25 5.12 9.80
C LEU A 168 13.22 6.14 10.39
N ILE A 169 14.29 6.50 9.67
CA ILE A 169 15.24 7.55 10.07
C ILE A 169 14.51 8.89 10.19
N ILE A 170 13.75 9.26 9.16
CA ILE A 170 12.91 10.47 9.16
C ILE A 170 11.98 10.46 10.37
N ASN A 171 11.29 9.34 10.63
CA ASN A 171 10.35 9.23 11.74
C ASN A 171 11.05 9.34 13.11
N ASN A 172 12.27 8.79 13.26
CA ASN A 172 13.07 8.93 14.48
C ASN A 172 13.58 10.36 14.69
N ILE A 173 14.00 11.06 13.62
CA ILE A 173 14.42 12.47 13.67
C ILE A 173 13.25 13.34 14.09
N ILE A 174 12.08 13.08 13.51
CA ILE A 174 10.85 13.81 13.80
C ILE A 174 10.39 13.56 15.24
N ASN A 175 10.50 12.35 15.76
CA ASN A 175 10.15 12.03 17.14
C ASN A 175 10.99 12.82 18.18
N LYS A 176 12.23 13.19 17.84
CA LYS A 176 13.06 14.05 18.72
C LYS A 176 12.54 15.49 18.80
N ARG A 177 11.72 15.94 17.84
CA ARG A 177 11.05 17.25 17.89
C ARG A 177 9.72 17.12 18.63
N SER A 178 9.68 17.65 19.85
CA SER A 178 8.59 17.55 20.85
C SER A 178 7.29 18.32 20.50
N SER A 179 6.83 18.30 19.24
CA SER A 179 5.49 18.82 18.90
C SER A 179 4.44 17.71 18.96
N ILE A 180 3.26 18.05 19.47
CA ILE A 180 2.09 17.15 19.59
C ILE A 180 1.74 16.52 18.23
N SER A 181 1.87 17.28 17.14
CA SER A 181 1.67 16.80 15.78
C SER A 181 2.56 15.61 15.42
N TYR A 182 3.85 15.74 15.70
CA TYR A 182 4.85 14.74 15.37
C TYR A 182 4.68 13.47 16.19
N SER A 183 4.32 13.60 17.46
CA SER A 183 4.01 12.44 18.32
C SER A 183 2.83 11.64 17.77
N TYR A 184 1.77 12.32 17.30
CA TYR A 184 0.62 11.63 16.70
C TYR A 184 0.99 10.87 15.41
N VAL A 185 1.74 11.51 14.51
CA VAL A 185 2.22 10.90 13.26
C VAL A 185 3.09 9.68 13.55
N TYR A 186 4.07 9.82 14.46
CA TYR A 186 4.96 8.74 14.86
C TYR A 186 4.20 7.54 15.43
N ASN A 187 3.24 7.80 16.33
CA ASN A 187 2.48 6.75 17.02
C ASN A 187 1.58 5.93 16.09
N ASN A 188 1.10 6.54 15.01
CA ASN A 188 0.17 5.90 14.08
C ASN A 188 0.85 5.32 12.84
N PHE A 189 2.03 5.83 12.47
CA PHE A 189 2.76 5.39 11.27
C PHE A 189 2.99 3.86 11.24
N PHE A 190 3.64 3.29 12.26
CA PHE A 190 3.94 1.85 12.28
C PHE A 190 2.68 0.97 12.24
N LYS A 191 1.61 1.41 12.90
CA LYS A 191 0.31 0.75 12.88
C LYS A 191 -0.29 0.81 11.47
N LEU A 192 -0.24 1.96 10.81
CA LEU A 192 -0.75 2.11 9.44
C LEU A 192 0.04 1.29 8.42
N VAL A 193 1.37 1.19 8.56
CA VAL A 193 2.19 0.33 7.70
C VAL A 193 1.72 -1.12 7.77
N ILE A 194 1.43 -1.62 8.98
CA ILE A 194 0.96 -3.00 9.15
C ILE A 194 -0.46 -3.16 8.59
N ALA A 195 -1.37 -2.22 8.89
CA ALA A 195 -2.75 -2.29 8.40
C ALA A 195 -2.84 -2.24 6.88
N THR A 196 -2.18 -1.25 6.26
CA THR A 196 -2.20 -1.08 4.80
C THR A 196 -1.31 -2.10 4.10
N GLY A 197 -0.21 -2.54 4.72
CA GLY A 197 0.70 -3.53 4.15
C GLY A 197 0.11 -4.92 4.06
N ILE A 198 -0.42 -5.45 5.17
CA ILE A 198 -1.08 -6.76 5.17
C ILE A 198 -2.25 -6.76 4.19
N SER A 199 -3.07 -5.70 4.21
CA SER A 199 -4.16 -5.53 3.26
C SER A 199 -3.65 -5.48 1.81
N GLY A 200 -2.62 -4.68 1.54
CA GLY A 200 -2.04 -4.50 0.21
C GLY A 200 -1.52 -5.80 -0.37
N MET A 201 -0.85 -6.63 0.43
CA MET A 201 -0.38 -7.95 0.02
C MET A 201 -1.53 -8.88 -0.36
N ILE A 202 -2.58 -8.96 0.48
CA ILE A 202 -3.74 -9.81 0.23
C ILE A 202 -4.46 -9.37 -1.04
N VAL A 203 -4.78 -8.07 -1.15
CA VAL A 203 -5.50 -7.51 -2.29
C VAL A 203 -4.70 -7.67 -3.57
N THR A 204 -3.39 -7.40 -3.55
CA THR A 204 -2.53 -7.55 -4.74
C THR A 204 -2.49 -9.00 -5.22
N THR A 205 -2.47 -9.96 -4.30
CA THR A 205 -2.48 -11.39 -4.61
C THR A 205 -3.80 -11.79 -5.28
N ILE A 206 -4.94 -11.45 -4.66
CA ILE A 206 -6.27 -11.74 -5.19
C ILE A 206 -6.49 -11.04 -6.54
N ASN A 207 -6.14 -9.76 -6.62
CA ASN A 207 -6.29 -8.96 -7.84
C ASN A 207 -5.44 -9.51 -8.99
N THR A 208 -4.21 -9.97 -8.72
CA THR A 208 -3.35 -10.62 -9.73
C THR A 208 -3.95 -11.94 -10.21
N TYR A 209 -4.51 -12.73 -9.31
CA TYR A 209 -5.19 -13.97 -9.67
C TYR A 209 -6.38 -13.72 -10.60
N PHE A 210 -7.22 -12.72 -10.30
CA PHE A 210 -8.33 -12.36 -11.19
C PHE A 210 -7.87 -11.82 -12.54
N ILE A 211 -6.83 -10.99 -12.59
CA ILE A 211 -6.29 -10.49 -13.87
C ILE A 211 -5.83 -11.64 -14.77
N LEU A 212 -5.25 -12.69 -14.21
CA LEU A 212 -4.84 -13.86 -15.00
C LEU A 212 -6.04 -14.60 -15.61
N ILE A 213 -7.14 -14.72 -14.85
CA ILE A 213 -8.35 -15.40 -15.31
C ILE A 213 -9.03 -14.60 -16.43
N PHE A 214 -9.14 -13.29 -16.26
CA PHE A 214 -9.92 -12.44 -17.16
C PHE A 214 -9.11 -11.81 -18.31
N THR A 215 -7.78 -11.95 -18.31
CA THR A 215 -6.91 -11.37 -19.34
C THR A 215 -5.94 -12.42 -19.92
N PRO A 216 -6.35 -13.19 -20.96
CA PRO A 216 -5.56 -14.28 -21.53
C PRO A 216 -4.17 -13.87 -22.03
N ALA A 217 -4.04 -12.68 -22.61
CA ALA A 217 -2.76 -12.14 -23.07
C ALA A 217 -1.71 -11.98 -21.96
N VAL A 218 -2.18 -11.77 -20.73
CA VAL A 218 -1.33 -11.61 -19.54
C VAL A 218 -1.15 -12.96 -18.83
N ALA A 219 -2.12 -13.88 -18.95
CA ALA A 219 -2.06 -15.24 -18.42
C ALA A 219 -0.84 -16.03 -18.89
N ALA A 220 -0.46 -15.87 -20.17
CA ALA A 220 0.69 -16.53 -20.77
C ALA A 220 2.03 -16.20 -20.09
N LYS A 221 2.12 -15.07 -19.37
CA LYS A 221 3.35 -14.67 -18.64
C LYS A 221 3.51 -15.39 -17.31
N GLY A 222 2.48 -16.07 -16.80
CA GLY A 222 2.51 -16.80 -15.53
C GLY A 222 2.37 -15.91 -14.30
N PHE A 223 1.83 -16.49 -13.22
CA PHE A 223 1.48 -15.77 -12.00
C PHE A 223 2.68 -15.09 -11.34
N ILE A 224 3.79 -15.81 -11.16
CA ILE A 224 4.96 -15.33 -10.40
C ILE A 224 5.58 -14.08 -11.05
N ILE A 225 5.65 -14.06 -12.38
CA ILE A 225 6.22 -12.95 -13.15
C ILE A 225 5.40 -11.67 -13.00
N LEU A 226 4.08 -11.78 -12.84
CA LEU A 226 3.17 -10.65 -12.63
C LEU A 226 3.10 -10.24 -11.16
N TRP A 227 3.04 -11.23 -10.28
CA TRP A 227 2.76 -11.01 -8.87
C TRP A 227 3.94 -10.35 -8.17
N ILE A 228 5.19 -10.73 -8.46
CA ILE A 228 6.34 -10.18 -7.74
C ILE A 228 6.51 -8.67 -7.95
N PRO A 229 6.54 -8.12 -9.19
CA PRO A 229 6.66 -6.67 -9.38
C PRO A 229 5.54 -5.88 -8.69
N ARG A 230 4.32 -6.42 -8.72
CA ARG A 230 3.15 -5.81 -8.07
C ARG A 230 3.23 -5.89 -6.55
N MET A 231 3.74 -6.99 -6.00
CA MET A 231 3.98 -7.14 -4.57
C MET A 231 5.04 -6.16 -4.09
N VAL A 232 6.10 -5.98 -4.89
CA VAL A 232 7.17 -5.01 -4.62
C VAL A 232 6.62 -3.59 -4.63
N GLU A 233 5.86 -3.23 -5.67
CA GLU A 233 5.16 -1.94 -5.77
C GLU A 233 4.25 -1.69 -4.56
N ALA A 234 3.40 -2.66 -4.22
CA ALA A 234 2.47 -2.55 -3.09
C ALA A 234 3.20 -2.32 -1.76
N LEU A 235 4.33 -2.98 -1.55
CA LEU A 235 5.18 -2.79 -0.37
C LEU A 235 5.80 -1.40 -0.32
N VAL A 236 6.39 -0.90 -1.42
CA VAL A 236 6.94 0.47 -1.48
C VAL A 236 5.83 1.49 -1.19
N PHE A 237 4.70 1.35 -1.88
CA PHE A 237 3.58 2.27 -1.76
C PHE A 237 2.95 2.24 -0.36
N THR A 238 2.93 1.09 0.31
CA THR A 238 2.45 0.94 1.70
C THR A 238 3.19 1.88 2.65
N VAL A 239 4.52 1.95 2.56
CA VAL A 239 5.31 2.79 3.48
C VAL A 239 5.03 4.27 3.25
N VAL A 240 4.99 4.69 1.97
CA VAL A 240 4.71 6.08 1.59
C VAL A 240 3.28 6.49 1.96
N SER A 241 2.29 5.68 1.59
CA SER A 241 0.87 5.95 1.85
C SER A 241 0.55 5.96 3.34
N SER A 242 1.16 5.10 4.15
CA SER A 242 0.97 5.08 5.60
C SER A 242 1.42 6.39 6.27
N TYR A 243 2.48 6.99 5.75
CA TYR A 243 2.95 8.30 6.24
C TYR A 243 2.01 9.44 5.82
N ALA A 244 1.55 9.44 4.57
CA ALA A 244 0.57 10.43 4.11
C ALA A 244 -0.76 10.32 4.87
N ILE A 245 -1.25 9.10 5.08
CA ILE A 245 -2.48 8.82 5.83
C ILE A 245 -2.35 9.29 7.28
N SER A 246 -1.21 9.07 7.95
CA SER A 246 -1.03 9.49 9.34
C SER A 246 -1.11 11.01 9.50
N ILE A 247 -0.54 11.77 8.55
CA ILE A 247 -0.65 13.23 8.48
C ILE A 247 -2.10 13.65 8.24
N LEU A 248 -2.79 13.05 7.27
CA LEU A 248 -4.19 13.39 6.99
C LEU A 248 -5.12 13.08 8.17
N MET A 249 -4.89 11.95 8.85
CA MET A 249 -5.61 11.60 10.08
C MET A 249 -5.35 12.60 11.21
N TYR A 250 -4.10 13.07 11.36
CA TYR A 250 -3.78 14.14 12.31
C TYR A 250 -4.57 15.40 12.00
N SER A 251 -4.50 15.88 10.74
CA SER A 251 -5.18 17.10 10.31
C SER A 251 -6.69 17.03 10.54
N TYR A 252 -7.33 15.91 10.20
CA TYR A 252 -8.75 15.72 10.49
C TYR A 252 -9.05 15.77 12.00
N ASN A 253 -8.27 15.06 12.81
CA ASN A 253 -8.51 15.01 14.24
C ASN A 253 -8.26 16.37 14.93
N ALA A 254 -7.24 17.11 14.50
CA ALA A 254 -6.94 18.46 14.97
C ALA A 254 -8.06 19.45 14.61
N LEU A 255 -8.63 19.37 13.39
CA LEU A 255 -9.79 20.17 12.98
C LEU A 255 -11.06 19.79 13.75
N SER A 256 -11.22 18.52 14.12
CA SER A 256 -12.38 18.04 14.88
C SER A 256 -12.30 18.26 16.40
N GLY A 257 -11.23 18.89 16.89
CA GLY A 257 -11.01 19.11 18.33
C GLY A 257 -10.67 17.85 19.13
N ARG A 258 -10.33 16.75 18.47
CA ARG A 258 -10.02 15.45 19.10
C ARG A 258 -8.55 15.30 19.49
N VAL A 259 -7.68 16.22 19.05
CA VAL A 259 -6.30 16.34 19.51
C VAL A 259 -6.20 17.61 20.34
N VAL A 260 -5.67 17.51 21.56
CA VAL A 260 -5.39 18.67 22.42
C VAL A 260 -4.41 19.57 21.67
N LYS A 261 -4.87 20.73 21.21
CA LYS A 261 -3.97 21.79 20.71
C LYS A 261 -3.20 22.29 21.93
N LYS A 262 -1.87 22.31 21.88
CA LYS A 262 -1.11 23.18 22.78
C LYS A 262 -1.51 24.60 22.40
N ILE A 263 -2.16 25.31 23.32
CA ILE A 263 -2.19 26.77 23.32
C ILE A 263 -0.76 27.23 23.58
#